data_AF-A0A5B7K7Z5-F1
#
_entry.id   AF-A0A5B7K7Z5-F1
#
_cell.length_a   1.000
_cell.length_b   1.000
_cell.length_c   1.000
_cell.angle_alpha   90.00
_cell.angle_beta   90.00
_cell.angle_gamma   90.00
#
_symmetry.space_group_name_H-M   'P 1'
#
loop_
_entity.id
_entity.type
_entity.pdbx_description
1 polymer ?
#
loop_
_entity_poly.entity_id
_entity_poly.type
_entity_poly.pdbx_seq_one_letter_code
_entity_poly.pdbx_strand_id
1 'polypeptide(L)'
;MVYEVIKKVPNHLVSFPSVRDVSMVNTRQLDQLYVPRTKTQTGERSILVEGPKYWNSLPPNVRCGQSLRGFKKKLMLHLSSEQFNV
;
A
#
# COMPACT_ATOMS: atom_id res chain seq x y z
N MET A 1 -26.49 20.95 12.42
CA MET A 1 -26.79 19.82 11.51
C MET A 1 -25.54 19.51 10.72
N VAL A 2 -24.97 18.32 10.91
CA VAL A 2 -23.59 17.92 10.58
C VAL A 2 -23.64 16.87 9.47
N TYR A 3 -23.78 17.24 8.18
CA TYR A 3 -24.01 16.20 7.14
C TYR A 3 -23.48 16.47 5.71
N GLU A 4 -22.46 17.29 5.45
CA GLU A 4 -22.02 17.55 4.05
C GLU A 4 -20.50 17.64 3.82
N VAL A 5 -19.68 16.82 4.49
CA VAL A 5 -18.19 16.84 4.30
C VAL A 5 -17.59 15.47 3.95
N ILE A 6 -18.30 14.62 3.20
CA ILE A 6 -17.77 13.29 2.78
C ILE A 6 -17.79 13.06 1.26
N LYS A 7 -18.41 13.93 0.45
CA LYS A 7 -18.64 13.63 -0.98
C LYS A 7 -17.73 14.42 -1.92
N LYS A 8 -16.50 13.95 -2.11
CA LYS A 8 -15.69 13.97 -3.35
C LYS A 8 -14.22 13.74 -3.01
N VAL A 9 -13.91 12.54 -2.55
CA VAL A 9 -12.55 12.00 -2.72
C VAL A 9 -12.37 11.85 -4.23
N PRO A 10 -11.44 12.56 -4.88
CA PRO A 10 -11.23 12.41 -6.31
C PRO A 10 -10.95 10.95 -6.66
N ASN A 11 -11.39 10.50 -7.83
CA ASN A 11 -11.16 9.13 -8.32
C ASN A 11 -9.68 8.75 -8.49
N HIS A 12 -8.74 9.59 -8.06
CA HIS A 12 -7.29 9.34 -8.03
C HIS A 12 -6.74 9.23 -6.60
N LEU A 13 -7.54 9.55 -5.57
CA LEU A 13 -7.27 9.25 -4.16
C LEU A 13 -7.92 7.91 -3.74
N VAL A 14 -8.07 7.00 -4.70
CA VAL A 14 -8.72 5.69 -4.54
C VAL A 14 -7.92 4.85 -3.56
N SER A 15 -8.62 4.09 -2.74
CA SER A 15 -8.03 3.00 -1.96
C SER A 15 -7.28 2.03 -2.89
N PHE A 16 -6.07 1.63 -2.51
CA PHE A 16 -5.35 0.58 -3.23
C PHE A 16 -6.15 -0.73 -3.19
N PRO A 17 -6.57 -1.29 -4.34
CA PRO A 17 -7.29 -2.56 -4.35
C PRO A 17 -6.35 -3.71 -3.98
N SER A 18 -6.88 -4.74 -3.35
CA SER A 18 -6.14 -5.99 -3.13
C SER A 18 -6.18 -6.88 -4.37
N VAL A 19 -5.26 -7.84 -4.46
CA VAL A 19 -5.22 -8.76 -5.62
C VAL A 19 -6.53 -9.54 -5.77
N ARG A 20 -7.20 -9.89 -4.66
CA ARG A 20 -8.53 -10.52 -4.66
C ARG A 20 -9.63 -9.64 -5.27
N ASP A 21 -9.50 -8.31 -5.18
CA ASP A 21 -10.51 -7.39 -5.71
C ASP A 21 -10.39 -7.25 -7.23
N VAL A 22 -9.19 -7.51 -7.78
CA VAL A 22 -8.89 -7.39 -9.21
C VAL A 22 -8.94 -8.73 -9.93
N SER A 23 -8.47 -9.79 -9.28
CA SER A 23 -8.44 -11.15 -9.84
C SER A 23 -9.61 -11.97 -9.33
N MET A 24 -10.43 -12.47 -10.25
CA MET A 24 -11.51 -13.42 -9.95
C MET A 24 -11.00 -14.86 -9.67
N VAL A 25 -9.68 -15.03 -9.57
CA VAL A 25 -9.02 -16.33 -9.40
C VAL A 25 -8.33 -16.36 -8.05
N ASN A 26 -8.37 -17.53 -7.39
CA ASN A 26 -7.64 -17.74 -6.15
C ASN A 26 -6.12 -17.78 -6.44
N THR A 27 -5.43 -16.69 -6.12
CA THR A 27 -3.98 -16.57 -6.27
C THR A 27 -3.29 -16.70 -4.92
N ARG A 28 -1.99 -16.99 -4.89
CA ARG A 28 -1.23 -17.01 -3.63
C ARG A 28 -1.02 -15.62 -3.00
N GLN A 29 -1.47 -14.56 -3.67
CA GLN A 29 -1.19 -13.16 -3.33
C GLN A 29 -2.44 -12.39 -2.88
N LEU A 30 -3.53 -13.07 -2.48
CA LEU A 30 -4.81 -12.42 -2.17
C LEU A 30 -4.71 -11.31 -1.11
N ASP A 31 -3.81 -11.45 -0.13
CA ASP A 31 -3.61 -10.48 0.95
C ASP A 31 -2.64 -9.34 0.60
N GLN A 32 -2.11 -9.32 -0.63
CA GLN A 32 -1.23 -8.26 -1.13
C GLN A 32 -2.05 -7.19 -1.86
N LEU A 33 -1.54 -5.96 -1.87
CA LEU A 33 -2.10 -4.90 -2.69
C LEU A 33 -1.79 -5.17 -4.16
N TYR A 34 -2.74 -4.89 -5.05
CA TYR A 34 -2.52 -5.01 -6.48
C TYR A 34 -1.56 -3.91 -6.96
N VAL A 35 -0.55 -4.31 -7.72
CA VAL A 35 0.41 -3.39 -8.35
C VAL A 35 0.03 -3.25 -9.82
N PRO A 36 -0.44 -2.07 -10.28
CA PRO A 36 -0.75 -1.84 -11.68
C PRO A 36 0.50 -1.98 -12.56
N ARG A 37 0.31 -2.50 -13.78
CA ARG A 37 1.35 -2.51 -14.81
C ARG A 37 1.30 -1.22 -15.60
N THR A 38 2.43 -0.52 -15.67
CA THR A 38 2.57 0.71 -16.46
C THR A 38 3.57 0.50 -17.59
N LYS A 39 3.38 1.20 -18.71
CA LYS A 39 4.28 1.09 -19.88
C LYS A 39 5.41 2.12 -19.87
N THR A 40 5.37 3.09 -18.96
CA THR A 40 6.29 4.22 -18.91
C THR A 40 6.99 4.27 -17.56
N GLN A 41 8.26 4.71 -17.56
CA GLN A 41 9.03 4.90 -16.32
C GLN A 41 8.37 5.91 -15.38
N THR A 42 7.73 6.95 -15.93
CA THR A 42 6.96 7.91 -15.13
C THR A 42 5.76 7.26 -14.45
N GLY A 43 5.08 6.33 -15.15
CA GLY A 43 3.98 5.57 -14.57
C GLY A 43 4.46 4.63 -13.47
N GLU A 44 5.62 4.00 -13.64
CA GLU A 44 6.21 3.12 -12.63
C GLU A 44 6.54 3.86 -11.34
N ARG A 45 6.95 5.14 -11.45
CA ARG A 45 7.23 6.01 -10.29
C ARG A 45 5.99 6.64 -9.67
N SER A 46 4.80 6.38 -10.23
CA SER A 46 3.57 6.92 -9.67
C SER A 46 3.26 6.26 -8.32
N ILE A 47 2.61 7.03 -7.43
CA ILE A 47 2.19 6.52 -6.11
C ILE A 47 1.26 5.29 -6.21
N LEU A 48 0.53 5.18 -7.32
CA LEU A 48 -0.36 4.06 -7.62
C LEU A 48 0.39 2.73 -7.84
N VAL A 49 1.66 2.81 -8.25
CA VAL A 49 2.51 1.63 -8.49
C VAL A 49 3.48 1.44 -7.32
N GLU A 50 4.24 2.47 -6.98
CA GLU A 50 5.31 2.36 -5.98
C GLU A 50 4.74 2.19 -4.56
N GLY A 51 3.56 2.75 -4.26
CA GLY A 51 2.90 2.58 -2.97
C GLY A 51 2.56 1.12 -2.65
N PRO A 52 1.74 0.43 -3.47
CA PRO A 52 1.44 -0.99 -3.31
C PRO A 52 2.68 -1.87 -3.35
N LYS A 53 3.63 -1.56 -4.22
CA LYS A 53 4.89 -2.30 -4.35
C LYS A 53 5.72 -2.22 -3.07
N TYR A 54 5.90 -1.02 -2.53
CA TYR A 54 6.59 -0.81 -1.26
C TYR A 54 5.84 -1.45 -0.09
N TRP A 55 4.51 -1.30 -0.04
CA TRP A 55 3.72 -1.98 0.99
C TRP A 55 3.92 -3.51 0.95
N ASN A 56 3.91 -4.11 -0.23
CA ASN A 56 4.06 -5.55 -0.40
C ASN A 56 5.47 -6.06 -0.05
N SER A 57 6.51 -5.23 -0.19
CA SER A 57 7.87 -5.60 0.25
C SER A 57 8.04 -5.57 1.76
N LEU A 58 7.17 -4.85 2.49
CA LEU A 58 7.24 -4.81 3.95
C LEU A 58 6.99 -6.19 4.57
N PRO A 59 7.78 -6.56 5.60
CA PRO A 59 7.62 -7.83 6.27
C PRO A 59 6.28 -7.89 7.05
N PRO A 60 5.67 -9.08 7.20
CA PRO A 60 4.35 -9.24 7.83
C PRO A 60 4.26 -8.68 9.25
N ASN A 61 5.36 -8.75 10.02
CA ASN A 61 5.45 -8.20 11.37
C ASN A 61 5.23 -6.68 11.43
N VAL A 62 5.59 -5.95 10.37
CA VAL A 62 5.35 -4.51 10.19
C VAL A 62 3.93 -4.29 9.70
N ARG A 63 3.49 -5.00 8.66
CA ARG A 63 2.14 -4.84 8.06
C ARG A 63 1.00 -5.17 9.03
N CYS A 64 1.10 -6.27 9.78
CA CYS A 64 0.06 -6.75 10.70
C CYS A 64 0.03 -5.99 12.04
N GLY A 65 0.45 -4.71 12.07
CA GLY A 65 0.39 -3.88 13.26
C GLY A 65 -1.05 -3.60 13.69
N GLN A 66 -1.43 -3.98 14.91
CA GLN A 66 -2.79 -3.80 15.43
C GLN A 66 -3.17 -2.33 15.69
N SER A 67 -2.19 -1.42 15.74
CA SER A 67 -2.42 0.01 15.96
C SER A 67 -1.55 0.86 15.05
N LEU A 68 -2.07 2.03 14.66
CA LEU A 68 -1.34 2.99 13.82
C LEU A 68 -0.02 3.43 14.46
N ARG A 69 -0.02 3.67 15.78
CA ARG A 69 1.20 4.04 16.52
C ARG A 69 2.24 2.93 16.49
N GLY A 70 1.81 1.69 16.71
CA GLY A 70 2.69 0.52 16.65
C GLY A 70 3.24 0.29 15.24
N PHE A 71 2.39 0.42 14.22
CA PHE A 71 2.78 0.36 12.82
C PHE A 71 3.86 1.40 12.50
N LYS A 72 3.64 2.69 12.82
CA LYS A 72 4.62 3.76 12.58
C LYS A 72 5.96 3.48 13.24
N LYS A 73 5.96 3.01 14.50
CA LYS A 73 7.19 2.66 15.22
C LYS A 73 7.95 1.51 14.54
N LYS A 74 7.23 0.43 14.17
CA LYS A 74 7.81 -0.72 13.49
C LYS A 74 8.34 -0.37 12.10
N LEU A 75 7.61 0.44 11.36
CA LEU A 75 8.02 0.93 10.05
C LEU A 75 9.29 1.78 10.15
N MET A 76 9.34 2.72 11.10
CA MET A 76 10.53 3.55 11.33
C MET A 76 11.74 2.69 11.68
N LEU A 77 11.57 1.71 12.59
CA LEU A 77 12.65 0.77 12.94
C LEU A 77 13.14 -0.01 11.72
N HIS A 78 12.21 -0.52 10.91
CA HIS A 78 12.54 -1.27 9.69
C HIS A 78 13.31 -0.40 8.69
N LEU A 79 12.83 0.82 8.42
CA LEU A 79 13.49 1.78 7.54
C LEU A 79 14.90 2.15 8.02
N SER A 80 15.07 2.39 9.32
CA SER A 80 16.40 2.62 9.89
C SER A 80 17.30 1.41 9.69
N SER A 81 16.81 0.19 9.95
CA SER A 81 17.61 -1.03 9.75
C SER A 81 18.02 -1.26 8.30
N GLU A 82 17.15 -0.96 7.33
CA GLU A 82 17.50 -1.05 5.90
C GLU A 82 18.61 -0.07 5.53
N GLN A 83 18.56 1.16 6.06
CA GLN A 83 19.56 2.19 5.78
C GLN A 83 20.96 1.84 6.29
N PHE A 84 21.07 1.11 7.40
CA PHE A 84 22.34 0.70 7.99
C PHE A 84 22.89 -0.64 7.44
N ASN A 85 22.15 -1.33 6.57
CA ASN A 85 22.58 -2.56 5.90
C ASN A 85 23.22 -2.31 4.52
N VAL A 86 23.58 -1.05 4.22
CA VAL A 86 24.34 -0.62 3.04
C VAL A 86 25.72 -0.18 3.47
#